data_AF-A0A517D518-F1
#
_entry.id   AF-A0A517D518-F1
#
_cell.length_a   1.000
_cell.length_b   1.000
_cell.length_c   1.000
_cell.angle_alpha   90.00
_cell.angle_beta   90.00
_cell.angle_gamma   90.00
#
_symmetry.space_group_name_H-M   'P 1'
#
loop_
_entity.id
_entity.type
_entity.pdbx_description
1 polymer ?
#
loop_
_entity_poly.entity_id
_entity_poly.type
_entity_poly.pdbx_seq_one_letter_code
_entity_poly.pdbx_strand_id
1 'polypeptide(L)'
;MSDETSSLDKLVPRVREMLYLDDDSDDQLLNSYVKAATSFIHNAIGEDVNGFYDDSRVVSLVDIAVMSLAGTYYQNRLALSDVQTYTVDLTVNSIIGQLRGLYNTFAEKGDDDNGKK
;
A
#
# COMPACT_ATOMS: atom_id res chain seq x y z
N MET A 1 -9.49 6.95 12.82
CA MET A 1 -8.35 7.86 12.53
C MET A 1 -7.10 7.52 13.35
N SER A 2 -7.21 7.10 14.61
CA SER A 2 -6.06 6.74 15.46
C SER A 2 -5.35 5.44 15.06
N ASP A 3 -6.10 4.41 14.63
CA ASP A 3 -5.54 3.08 14.33
C ASP A 3 -4.77 3.01 13.01
N GLU A 4 -5.25 3.71 11.98
CA GLU A 4 -4.60 3.75 10.67
C GLU A 4 -3.22 4.44 10.74
N THR A 5 -3.12 5.54 11.49
CA THR A 5 -1.84 6.26 11.69
C THR A 5 -0.83 5.37 12.43
N SER A 6 -1.27 4.64 13.46
CA SER A 6 -0.44 3.68 14.21
C SER A 6 0.02 2.48 13.37
N SER A 7 -0.79 2.06 12.39
CA SER A 7 -0.41 1.01 11.43
C SER A 7 0.64 1.50 10.45
N LEU A 8 0.47 2.70 9.90
CA LEU A 8 1.40 3.31 8.94
C LEU A 8 2.77 3.62 9.54
N ASP A 9 2.81 4.01 10.81
CA ASP A 9 4.07 4.25 11.52
C ASP A 9 4.96 2.99 11.60
N LYS A 10 4.36 1.78 11.54
CA LYS A 10 5.11 0.51 11.52
C LYS A 10 5.72 0.19 10.16
N LEU A 11 5.25 0.81 9.07
CA LEU A 11 5.79 0.59 7.73
C LEU A 11 7.09 1.35 7.50
N VAL A 12 7.27 2.51 8.13
CA VAL A 12 8.50 3.32 8.03
C VAL A 12 9.78 2.51 8.32
N PRO A 13 9.91 1.82 9.48
CA PRO A 13 11.11 1.03 9.76
C PRO A 13 11.28 -0.16 8.80
N ARG A 14 10.18 -0.73 8.27
CA ARG A 14 10.24 -1.83 7.30
C ARG A 14 10.70 -1.36 5.92
N VAL A 15 10.27 -0.18 5.48
CA VAL A 15 10.76 0.47 4.25
C VAL A 15 12.24 0.82 4.40
N ARG A 16 12.64 1.34 5.57
CA ARG A 16 14.04 1.62 5.87
C ARG A 16 14.91 0.37 5.73
N GLU A 17 14.50 -0.75 6.33
CA GLU A 17 15.18 -2.04 6.23
C GLU A 17 15.24 -2.54 4.77
N MET A 18 14.13 -2.43 4.03
CA MET A 18 14.08 -2.79 2.60
C MET A 18 15.07 -1.98 1.75
N LEU A 19 15.34 -0.74 2.13
CA LEU A 19 16.28 0.17 1.45
C LEU A 19 17.72 0.05 1.97
N TYR A 20 17.99 -0.81 2.96
CA TYR A 20 19.28 -0.96 3.61
C TYR A 20 19.85 0.35 4.17
N LEU A 21 18.99 1.18 4.79
CA LEU A 21 19.43 2.40 5.48
C LEU A 21 19.77 2.08 6.94
N ASP A 22 20.93 2.56 7.39
CA ASP A 22 21.53 2.17 8.68
C ASP A 22 20.96 2.92 9.89
N ASP A 23 20.34 4.08 9.69
CA ASP A 23 19.80 4.93 10.75
C ASP A 23 18.43 5.55 10.39
N ASP A 24 17.84 6.28 11.34
CA ASP A 24 16.52 6.89 11.23
C ASP A 24 16.52 8.31 10.64
N SER A 25 17.63 8.78 10.05
CA SER A 25 17.73 10.16 9.55
C SER A 25 16.65 10.52 8.53
N ASP A 26 16.23 9.52 7.76
CA ASP A 26 15.29 9.67 6.65
C ASP A 26 13.86 9.29 7.04
N ASP A 27 13.59 8.90 8.29
CA ASP A 27 12.27 8.40 8.72
C ASP A 27 11.14 9.40 8.47
N GLN A 28 11.40 10.70 8.65
CA GLN A 28 10.42 11.74 8.35
C GLN A 28 10.06 11.79 6.86
N LEU A 29 11.06 11.60 5.98
CA LEU A 29 10.87 11.55 4.54
C LEU A 29 10.16 10.24 4.13
N LEU A 30 10.63 9.10 4.65
CA LEU A 30 10.01 7.80 4.42
C LEU A 30 8.55 7.77 4.85
N ASN A 31 8.21 8.38 6.00
CA ASN A 31 6.82 8.51 6.44
C ASN A 31 5.95 9.26 5.41
N SER A 32 6.49 10.31 4.79
CA SER A 32 5.78 11.07 3.75
C SER A 32 5.50 10.20 2.53
N TYR A 33 6.47 9.38 2.11
CA TYR A 33 6.29 8.43 1.01
C TYR A 33 5.35 7.28 1.35
N VAL A 34 5.42 6.73 2.57
CA VAL A 34 4.49 5.70 3.05
C VAL A 34 3.05 6.22 3.02
N LYS A 35 2.80 7.44 3.49
CA LYS A 35 1.48 8.07 3.45
C LYS A 35 0.97 8.25 2.02
N ALA A 36 1.80 8.80 1.13
CA ALA A 36 1.43 8.99 -0.27
C ALA A 36 1.15 7.65 -0.96
N ALA A 37 2.00 6.64 -0.74
CA ALA A 37 1.83 5.30 -1.28
C ALA A 37 0.56 4.64 -0.75
N THR A 38 0.26 4.75 0.55
CA THR A 38 -0.97 4.23 1.16
C THR A 38 -2.21 4.82 0.49
N SER A 39 -2.27 6.15 0.37
CA SER A 39 -3.39 6.80 -0.30
C SER A 39 -3.51 6.35 -1.75
N PHE A 40 -2.41 6.22 -2.49
CA PHE A 40 -2.44 5.72 -3.86
C PHE A 40 -3.00 4.29 -3.95
N ILE A 41 -2.51 3.37 -3.11
CA ILE A 41 -2.92 1.97 -3.10
C ILE A 41 -4.40 1.82 -2.72
N HIS A 42 -4.85 2.49 -1.66
CA HIS A 42 -6.26 2.46 -1.25
C HIS A 42 -7.17 3.03 -2.35
N ASN A 43 -6.83 4.18 -2.93
CA ASN A 43 -7.60 4.77 -4.03
C ASN A 43 -7.64 3.87 -5.27
N ALA A 44 -6.58 3.10 -5.51
CA ALA A 44 -6.56 2.16 -6.63
C ALA A 44 -7.48 0.96 -6.39
N ILE A 45 -7.71 0.54 -5.14
CA ILE A 45 -8.51 -0.65 -4.81
C ILE A 45 -9.97 -0.28 -4.56
N GLY A 46 -10.22 0.62 -3.61
CA GLY A 46 -11.54 0.99 -3.11
C GLY A 46 -11.56 1.27 -1.61
N GLU A 47 -12.67 1.83 -1.12
CA GLU A 47 -12.95 2.06 0.30
C GLU A 47 -13.16 0.75 1.06
N ASP A 48 -13.03 0.73 2.40
CA ASP A 48 -13.27 -0.51 3.13
C ASP A 48 -14.71 -1.03 2.96
N VAL A 49 -14.86 -2.31 2.60
CA VAL A 49 -16.15 -2.98 2.43
C VAL A 49 -16.12 -4.32 3.15
N ASN A 50 -17.09 -4.54 4.05
CA ASN A 50 -17.25 -5.80 4.78
C ASN A 50 -15.97 -6.27 5.51
N GLY A 51 -15.20 -5.33 6.07
CA GLY A 51 -13.93 -5.62 6.73
C GLY A 51 -12.86 -6.17 5.78
N PHE A 52 -12.86 -5.69 4.53
CA PHE A 52 -11.90 -6.11 3.51
C PHE A 52 -10.47 -5.86 3.98
N TYR A 53 -10.21 -4.68 4.56
CA TYR A 53 -8.89 -4.34 5.09
C TYR A 53 -8.57 -5.00 6.45
N ASP A 54 -9.49 -5.77 7.05
CA ASP A 54 -9.24 -6.56 8.25
C ASP A 54 -8.71 -7.98 7.93
N ASP A 55 -8.89 -8.46 6.69
CA ASP A 55 -8.37 -9.77 6.27
C ASP A 55 -6.83 -9.75 6.22
N SER A 56 -6.18 -10.64 6.96
CA SER A 56 -4.71 -10.67 7.07
C SER A 56 -4.00 -10.83 5.73
N ARG A 57 -4.64 -11.46 4.73
CA ARG A 57 -4.09 -11.61 3.37
C ARG A 57 -4.12 -10.29 2.62
N VAL A 58 -5.19 -9.52 2.80
CA VAL A 58 -5.34 -8.17 2.24
C VAL A 58 -4.32 -7.24 2.86
N VAL A 59 -4.23 -7.20 4.19
CA VAL A 59 -3.23 -6.41 4.92
C VAL A 59 -1.82 -6.69 4.42
N SER A 60 -1.45 -7.97 4.31
CA SER A 60 -0.11 -8.35 3.85
C SER A 60 0.21 -7.88 2.43
N LEU A 61 -0.77 -7.95 1.52
CA LEU A 61 -0.60 -7.49 0.14
C LEU A 61 -0.55 -5.97 0.05
N VAL A 62 -1.42 -5.27 0.79
CA VAL A 62 -1.41 -3.80 0.88
C VAL A 62 -0.08 -3.30 1.40
N ASP A 63 0.42 -3.86 2.51
CA ASP A 63 1.73 -3.52 3.09
C ASP A 63 2.86 -3.61 2.05
N ILE A 64 2.94 -4.74 1.33
CA ILE A 64 3.99 -4.94 0.31
C ILE A 64 3.86 -3.93 -0.83
N ALA A 65 2.65 -3.65 -1.29
CA ALA A 65 2.41 -2.66 -2.35
C ALA A 65 2.81 -1.25 -1.90
N VAL A 66 2.43 -0.85 -0.68
CA VAL A 66 2.78 0.44 -0.09
C VAL A 66 4.29 0.56 0.09
N MET A 67 4.94 -0.45 0.67
CA MET A 67 6.39 -0.45 0.86
C MET A 67 7.13 -0.33 -0.48
N SER A 68 6.71 -1.10 -1.49
CA SER A 68 7.33 -1.08 -2.82
C SER A 68 7.20 0.28 -3.50
N LEU A 69 6.02 0.89 -3.44
CA LEU A 69 5.77 2.21 -4.03
C LEU A 69 6.50 3.32 -3.26
N ALA A 70 6.54 3.26 -1.93
CA ALA A 70 7.29 4.20 -1.10
C ALA A 70 8.80 4.12 -1.38
N GLY A 71 9.36 2.91 -1.49
CA GLY A 71 10.75 2.71 -1.89
C GLY A 71 11.05 3.28 -3.28
N THR A 72 10.11 3.17 -4.22
CA THR A 72 10.23 3.78 -5.55
C THR A 72 10.28 5.30 -5.49
N TYR A 73 9.42 5.92 -4.68
CA TYR A 73 9.45 7.38 -4.48
C TYR A 73 10.77 7.84 -3.88
N TYR A 74 11.32 7.09 -2.93
CA TYR A 74 12.60 7.40 -2.32
C TYR A 74 13.76 7.29 -3.34
N GLN A 75 13.84 6.19 -4.08
CA GLN A 75 14.90 5.95 -5.07
C GLN A 75 14.85 6.93 -6.25
N ASN A 76 13.65 7.37 -6.65
CA ASN A 76 13.43 8.27 -7.79
C ASN A 76 13.05 9.71 -7.37
N ARG A 77 13.53 10.17 -6.21
CA ARG A 77 13.18 11.46 -5.59
C ARG A 77 13.45 12.70 -6.44
N LEU A 78 14.31 12.60 -7.46
CA LEU A 78 14.56 13.65 -8.44
C LEU A 78 14.02 13.16 -9.79
N ALA A 79 13.02 13.85 -10.33
CA ALA A 79 12.35 13.53 -11.61
C ALA A 79 13.26 13.61 -12.86
N LEU A 80 14.58 13.78 -12.67
CA LEU A 80 15.61 13.88 -13.71
C LEU A 80 16.54 12.66 -13.69
N SER A 81 16.03 11.47 -13.39
CA SER A 81 16.76 10.24 -13.67
C SER A 81 16.61 9.93 -15.16
N ASP A 82 17.71 10.01 -15.92
CA ASP A 82 17.78 9.56 -17.32
C ASP A 82 17.53 8.03 -17.48
N VAL A 83 17.34 7.30 -16.37
CA VAL A 83 17.10 5.87 -16.36
C VAL A 83 15.61 5.60 -16.31
N GLN A 84 15.12 4.86 -17.31
CA GLN A 84 13.70 4.59 -17.43
C GLN A 84 13.18 3.67 -16.32
N THR A 85 12.33 4.22 -15.46
CA THR A 85 11.69 3.55 -14.32
C THR A 85 10.55 2.65 -14.81
N TYR A 86 10.78 1.33 -14.90
CA TYR A 86 9.75 0.40 -15.40
C TYR A 86 9.44 -0.80 -14.50
N THR A 87 10.31 -1.18 -13.57
CA THR A 87 10.19 -2.51 -12.91
C THR A 87 9.23 -2.53 -11.72
N VAL A 88 9.17 -1.47 -10.91
CA VAL A 88 8.29 -1.47 -9.72
C VAL A 88 6.82 -1.28 -10.08
N ASP A 89 6.52 -0.55 -11.15
CA ASP A 89 5.16 -0.35 -11.65
C ASP A 89 4.47 -1.70 -11.95
N LEU A 90 5.18 -2.67 -12.55
CA LEU A 90 4.60 -3.98 -12.85
C LEU A 90 4.26 -4.79 -11.58
N THR A 91 5.11 -4.75 -10.56
CA THR A 91 4.89 -5.49 -9.31
C THR A 91 3.72 -4.90 -8.52
N VAL A 92 3.71 -3.57 -8.36
CA VAL A 92 2.62 -2.86 -7.67
C VAL A 92 1.30 -3.04 -8.42
N ASN A 93 1.28 -2.91 -9.75
CA ASN A 93 0.07 -3.11 -10.54
C ASN A 93 -0.46 -4.55 -10.47
N SER A 94 0.43 -5.55 -10.42
CA SER A 94 0.02 -6.95 -10.25
C SER A 94 -0.64 -7.18 -8.89
N ILE A 95 -0.11 -6.59 -7.81
CA ILE A 95 -0.69 -6.68 -6.46
C ILE A 95 -2.03 -5.94 -6.41
N ILE A 96 -2.13 -4.73 -6.98
CA ILE A 96 -3.40 -3.98 -7.07
C ILE A 96 -4.45 -4.79 -7.82
N GLY A 97 -4.08 -5.45 -8.93
CA GLY A 97 -5.00 -6.32 -9.68
C GLY A 97 -5.55 -7.48 -8.84
N GLN A 98 -4.68 -8.14 -8.06
CA GLN A 98 -5.10 -9.19 -7.13
C GLN A 98 -6.02 -8.65 -6.02
N LEU A 99 -5.68 -7.50 -5.44
CA LEU A 99 -6.46 -6.84 -4.40
C LEU A 99 -7.85 -6.43 -4.91
N ARG A 100 -7.96 -5.88 -6.12
CA ARG A 100 -9.26 -5.59 -6.76
C ARG A 100 -10.11 -6.84 -6.97
N GLY A 101 -9.49 -7.97 -7.32
CA GLY A 101 -10.19 -9.26 -7.44
C GLY A 101 -10.78 -9.70 -6.10
N LEU A 102 -9.98 -9.64 -5.02
CA LEU A 102 -10.45 -9.95 -3.67
C LEU A 102 -11.53 -8.98 -3.21
N TYR A 103 -11.35 -7.68 -3.49
CA TYR A 103 -12.29 -6.62 -3.15
C TYR A 103 -13.68 -6.90 -3.69
N ASN A 104 -13.78 -7.27 -4.97
CA ASN A 104 -15.07 -7.62 -5.60
C ASN A 104 -15.75 -8.80 -4.89
N THR A 105 -14.99 -9.83 -4.48
CA THR A 105 -15.55 -10.95 -3.71
C THR A 105 -16.06 -10.53 -2.34
N PHE A 106 -15.43 -9.55 -1.68
CA PHE A 106 -15.92 -9.02 -0.41
C PHE A 106 -17.16 -8.15 -0.60
N ALA A 107 -17.17 -7.29 -1.62
CA ALA A 107 -18.32 -6.45 -1.96
C ALA A 107 -19.57 -7.29 -2.27
N GLU A 108 -19.44 -8.33 -3.11
CA GLU A 108 -20.53 -9.24 -3.47
C GLU A 108 -21.16 -9.94 -2.24
N LYS A 109 -20.33 -10.37 -1.28
CA LYS A 109 -20.84 -11.01 -0.05
C LYS A 109 -21.70 -10.09 0.81
N GLY A 110 -21.42 -8.79 0.83
CA GLY A 110 -22.23 -7.82 1.59
C GLY A 110 -23.57 -7.53 0.94
N ASP A 111 -23.63 -7.55 -0.39
CA ASP A 111 -24.87 -7.36 -1.15
C ASP A 111 -25.81 -8.56 -0.99
N ASP A 112 -25.28 -9.79 -1.00
CA ASP A 112 -26.07 -11.02 -0.82
C ASP A 112 -26.70 -11.14 0.58
N ASP A 113 -26.02 -10.67 1.64
CA ASP A 113 -26.57 -10.68 3.01
C ASP A 113 -27.65 -9.61 3.21
N ASN A 114 -27.63 -8.52 2.44
CA ASN A 114 -28.63 -7.46 2.51
C ASN A 114 -29.91 -7.77 1.67
N GLY A 115 -29.87 -8.82 0.83
CA GLY A 115 -30.99 -9.28 -0.01
C GLY A 115 -31.94 -10.29 0.65
N LYS A 116 -31.68 -10.73 1.89
CA LYS A 116 -32.57 -11.61 2.66
C LYS A 116 -33.25 -10.87 3.81
N LYS A 117 -34.36 -10.18 3.53
CA LYS A 117 -35.38 -9.81 4.52
C LYS A 117 -36.78 -10.09 3.98
#